data_AF-A0A7X8LK72-F1
#
_entry.id   AF-A0A7X8LK72-F1
#
_cell.length_a   1.000
_cell.length_b   1.000
_cell.length_c   1.000
_cell.angle_alpha   90.00
_cell.angle_beta   90.00
_cell.angle_gamma   90.00
#
_symmetry.space_group_name_H-M   'P 1'
#
loop_
_entity.id
_entity.type
_entity.pdbx_description
1 polymer ?
#
loop_
_entity_poly.entity_id
_entity_poly.type
_entity_poly.pdbx_seq_one_letter_code
_entity_poly.pdbx_strand_id
1 'polypeptide(L)'
;MEHANSNEQQFISFRCRACQQEIEASSDMACTTSECPGCGVRIEIPAESEDGTLWGKPLDNTQDTYGFEEVEAIKSRTIRIELADDF
;
A
#
# COMPACT_ATOMS: atom_id res chain seq x y z
N MET A 1 -14.85 -24.67 -9.51
CA MET A 1 -15.52 -23.36 -9.61
C MET A 1 -14.76 -22.41 -8.72
N GLU A 2 -13.80 -21.69 -9.29
CA GLU A 2 -13.10 -20.60 -8.59
C GLU A 2 -14.09 -19.44 -8.41
N HIS A 3 -14.23 -18.97 -7.17
CA HIS A 3 -15.13 -17.88 -6.83
C HIS A 3 -14.52 -16.55 -7.29
N ALA A 4 -14.71 -16.18 -8.56
CA ALA A 4 -14.51 -14.80 -9.00
C ALA A 4 -15.71 -13.97 -8.49
N ASN A 5 -15.55 -13.32 -7.34
CA ASN A 5 -16.49 -12.30 -6.88
C ASN A 5 -16.39 -11.10 -7.82
N SER A 6 -17.13 -11.11 -8.94
CA SER A 6 -17.11 -10.07 -9.98
C SER A 6 -17.77 -8.74 -9.57
N ASN A 7 -17.46 -8.23 -8.39
CA ASN A 7 -17.64 -6.83 -8.04
C ASN A 7 -16.28 -6.25 -7.57
N GLU A 8 -15.26 -6.51 -8.36
CA GLU A 8 -13.88 -6.06 -8.17
C GLU A 8 -13.81 -4.60 -8.64
N GLN A 9 -14.23 -3.66 -7.79
CA GLN A 9 -13.81 -2.27 -7.95
C GLN A 9 -12.29 -2.28 -7.87
N GLN A 10 -11.65 -2.20 -9.04
CA GLN A 10 -10.21 -2.16 -9.14
C GLN A 10 -9.76 -0.76 -8.72
N PHE A 11 -8.75 -0.72 -7.85
CA PHE A 11 -8.17 0.52 -7.34
C PHE A 11 -6.76 0.69 -7.89
N ILE A 12 -6.38 1.95 -8.02
CA ILE A 12 -5.07 2.41 -8.43
C ILE A 12 -4.49 3.20 -7.26
N SER A 13 -3.31 2.81 -6.79
CA SER A 13 -2.58 3.58 -5.78
C SER A 13 -1.31 4.21 -6.33
N PHE A 14 -1.08 5.47 -5.98
CA PHE A 14 0.07 6.24 -6.43
C PHE A 14 0.40 7.34 -5.42
N ARG A 15 1.59 7.94 -5.51
CA ARG A 15 2.05 9.01 -4.62
C ARG A 15 1.98 10.35 -5.31
N CYS A 16 1.39 11.33 -4.63
CA CYS A 16 1.36 12.70 -5.10
C CYS A 16 2.79 13.23 -5.28
N ARG A 17 3.13 13.75 -6.47
CA ARG A 17 4.47 14.30 -6.75
C ARG A 17 4.79 15.57 -5.97
N ALA A 18 3.78 16.26 -5.42
CA ALA A 18 3.98 17.50 -4.65
C ALA A 18 4.16 17.25 -3.15
N CYS A 19 3.29 16.43 -2.54
CA CYS A 19 3.29 16.20 -1.08
C CYS A 19 3.65 14.78 -0.65
N GLN A 20 3.87 13.87 -1.60
CA GLN A 20 4.19 12.45 -1.37
C GLN A 20 3.12 11.62 -0.65
N GLN A 21 1.93 12.19 -0.43
CA GLN A 21 0.78 11.44 0.07
C GLN A 21 0.45 10.29 -0.89
N GLU A 22 0.30 9.08 -0.34
CA GLU A 22 -0.25 7.95 -1.07
C GLU A 22 -1.76 8.13 -1.24
N ILE A 23 -2.22 7.98 -2.48
CA ILE A 23 -3.58 8.24 -2.94
C ILE A 23 -4.11 6.95 -3.55
N GLU A 24 -5.34 6.60 -3.17
CA GLU A 24 -6.13 5.55 -3.79
C GLU A 24 -7.21 6.19 -4.67
N ALA A 25 -7.33 5.71 -5.90
CA ALA A 25 -8.34 6.13 -6.86
C ALA A 25 -9.00 4.92 -7.51
N SER A 26 -10.27 5.03 -7.89
CA SER A 26 -10.95 3.98 -8.66
C SER A 26 -10.34 3.87 -10.05
N SER A 27 -10.26 2.66 -10.61
CA SER A 27 -9.74 2.43 -11.96
C SER A 27 -10.53 3.15 -13.05
N ASP A 28 -11.80 3.48 -12.83
CA ASP A 28 -12.59 4.34 -13.74
C ASP A 28 -12.04 5.77 -13.86
N MET A 29 -11.22 6.21 -12.90
CA MET A 29 -10.55 7.51 -12.91
C MET A 29 -9.15 7.45 -13.55
N ALA A 30 -8.71 6.29 -14.06
CA ALA A 30 -7.44 6.15 -14.74
C ALA A 30 -7.29 7.15 -15.90
N CYS A 31 -6.09 7.72 -16.05
CA CYS A 31 -5.76 8.71 -17.07
C CYS A 31 -6.63 9.97 -17.04
N THR A 32 -7.28 10.26 -15.91
CA THR A 32 -8.04 11.51 -15.70
C THR A 32 -7.30 12.45 -14.77
N THR A 33 -7.74 13.71 -14.76
CA THR A 33 -7.20 14.73 -13.85
C THR A 33 -8.12 14.93 -12.65
N SER A 34 -7.56 14.91 -11.44
CA SER A 34 -8.25 15.17 -10.18
C SER A 34 -7.45 16.10 -9.28
N GLU A 35 -7.94 16.39 -8.08
CA GLU A 35 -7.24 17.15 -7.05
C GLU A 35 -6.69 16.21 -5.98
N CYS A 36 -5.46 16.46 -5.52
CA CYS A 36 -4.84 15.69 -4.45
C CYS A 36 -5.59 15.93 -3.12
N PRO A 37 -6.07 14.88 -2.42
CA PRO A 37 -6.77 15.04 -1.15
C PRO A 37 -5.86 15.53 -0.01
N GLY A 38 -4.53 15.40 -0.14
CA GLY A 38 -3.57 15.84 0.86
C GLY A 38 -3.14 17.30 0.73
N CYS A 39 -2.98 17.83 -0.49
CA CYS A 39 -2.44 19.18 -0.70
C CYS A 39 -3.24 20.06 -1.69
N GLY A 40 -4.31 19.54 -2.29
CA GLY A 40 -5.18 20.29 -3.21
C GLY A 40 -4.57 20.58 -4.58
N VAL A 41 -3.34 20.12 -4.87
CA VAL A 41 -2.76 20.31 -6.21
C VAL A 41 -3.48 19.45 -7.24
N ARG A 42 -3.61 19.96 -8.45
CA ARG A 42 -4.08 19.18 -9.60
C ARG A 42 -3.10 18.06 -9.92
N ILE A 43 -3.60 16.83 -10.01
CA ILE A 43 -2.85 15.60 -10.28
C ILE A 43 -3.48 14.81 -11.43
N GLU A 44 -2.67 14.07 -12.15
CA GLU A 44 -3.13 13.06 -13.10
C GLU A 44 -3.10 11.68 -12.42
N ILE A 45 -4.18 10.93 -12.57
CA ILE A 45 -4.28 9.57 -12.04
C ILE A 45 -3.64 8.63 -13.06
N PRO A 46 -2.63 7.82 -12.68
CA PRO A 46 -1.96 6.92 -13.60
C PRO A 46 -2.90 5.79 -14.06
N ALA A 47 -2.53 5.11 -15.14
CA ALA A 47 -3.30 3.98 -15.67
C ALA A 47 -3.23 2.73 -14.77
N GLU A 48 -2.16 2.60 -13.99
CA GLU A 48 -1.86 1.49 -13.11
C GLU A 48 -1.24 1.98 -11.81
N SER A 49 -1.29 1.14 -10.77
CA SER A 49 -0.71 1.45 -9.46
C SER A 49 0.81 1.57 -9.53
N GLU A 50 1.37 2.54 -8.82
CA GLU A 50 2.83 2.68 -8.69
C GLU A 50 3.43 1.57 -7.83
N ASP A 51 4.64 1.14 -8.18
CA ASP A 51 5.34 0.08 -7.46
C ASP A 51 5.52 0.42 -5.96
N GLY A 52 5.35 -0.59 -5.11
CA GLY A 52 5.48 -0.44 -3.66
C GLY A 52 4.42 0.45 -3.02
N THR A 53 3.30 0.71 -3.69
CA THR A 53 2.08 1.27 -3.09
C THR A 53 1.07 0.15 -2.76
N LEU A 54 -0.01 0.47 -2.05
CA LEU A 54 -1.01 -0.49 -1.57
C LEU A 54 -1.51 -1.51 -2.62
N TRP A 55 -1.76 -1.04 -3.84
CA TRP A 55 -2.26 -1.83 -4.98
C TRP A 55 -1.21 -2.00 -6.09
N GLY A 56 0.03 -1.57 -5.84
CA GLY A 56 1.15 -1.68 -6.76
C GLY A 56 1.78 -3.06 -6.75
N LYS A 57 2.61 -3.36 -7.76
CA LYS A 57 3.52 -4.50 -7.63
C LYS A 57 4.45 -4.25 -6.44
N PRO A 58 4.71 -5.26 -5.60
CA PRO A 58 5.74 -5.12 -4.57
C PRO A 58 7.04 -4.74 -5.27
N LEU A 59 7.74 -3.74 -4.74
CA LEU A 59 9.13 -3.53 -5.15
C LEU A 59 9.84 -4.85 -4.87
N ASP A 60 10.52 -5.42 -5.87
CA ASP A 60 11.42 -6.55 -5.69
C ASP A 60 12.47 -6.15 -4.66
N ASN A 61 12.13 -6.30 -3.39
CA ASN A 61 13.09 -6.42 -2.33
C ASN A 61 13.77 -7.72 -2.67
N THR A 62 15.03 -7.67 -3.12
CA THR A 62 15.90 -8.83 -3.12
C THR A 62 15.60 -9.56 -1.84
N GLN A 63 14.93 -10.69 -2.03
CA GLN A 63 14.22 -11.49 -1.06
C GLN A 63 14.53 -11.12 0.39
N ASP A 64 13.50 -10.87 1.18
CA ASP A 64 13.49 -11.20 2.61
C ASP A 64 13.79 -12.71 2.78
N THR A 65 14.94 -13.20 2.31
CA THR A 65 15.59 -14.40 2.80
C THR A 65 16.19 -14.02 4.14
N TYR A 66 15.32 -13.77 5.12
CA TYR A 66 15.75 -13.94 6.49
C TYR A 66 16.22 -15.39 6.58
N GLY A 67 17.52 -15.57 6.84
CA GLY A 67 18.04 -16.91 7.11
C GLY A 67 17.17 -17.54 8.20
N PHE A 68 16.98 -18.87 8.14
CA PHE A 68 16.19 -19.58 9.15
C PHE A 68 16.59 -19.18 10.58
N GLU A 69 17.89 -19.03 10.81
CA GLU A 69 18.50 -18.57 12.05
C GLU A 69 18.06 -17.15 12.46
N GLU A 70 17.94 -16.22 11.50
CA GLU A 70 17.46 -14.86 11.73
C GLU A 70 15.96 -14.83 12.04
N VAL A 71 15.17 -15.66 11.35
CA VAL A 71 13.74 -15.82 11.64
C VAL A 71 13.52 -16.41 13.03
N GLU A 72 14.31 -17.41 13.45
CA GLU A 72 14.26 -17.96 14.81
C GLU A 72 14.67 -16.94 15.86
N ALA A 73 15.68 -16.12 15.58
CA ALA A 73 16.09 -15.02 16.43
C ALA A 73 15.02 -13.92 16.54
N ILE A 74 14.15 -13.74 15.54
CA ILE A 74 13.01 -12.81 15.60
C ILE A 74 11.84 -13.43 16.38
N LYS A 75 11.52 -14.71 16.13
CA LYS A 75 10.43 -15.45 16.81
C LYS A 75 10.63 -15.55 18.33
N SER A 76 11.88 -15.57 18.78
CA SER A 76 12.23 -15.62 20.20
C SER A 76 12.18 -14.26 20.91
N ARG A 77 11.87 -13.16 20.21
CA ARG A 77 11.73 -11.82 20.80
C ARG A 77 10.28 -11.61 21.27
N THR A 78 10.02 -11.89 22.55
CA THR A 78 8.74 -11.56 23.18
C THR A 78 8.58 -10.05 23.34
N ILE A 79 7.59 -9.45 22.68
CA ILE A 79 7.22 -8.05 22.87
C ILE A 79 6.32 -7.97 24.12
N ARG A 80 6.78 -7.29 25.18
CA ARG A 80 5.94 -6.95 26.33
C ARG A 80 5.30 -5.59 26.07
N ILE A 81 4.02 -5.59 25.73
CA ILE A 81 3.23 -4.36 25.61
C ILE A 81 2.67 -4.07 27.00
N GLU A 82 3.16 -3.00 27.64
CA GLU A 82 2.53 -2.46 28.84
C GLU A 82 1.26 -1.73 28.40
N LEU A 83 0.11 -2.38 28.59
CA LEU A 83 -1.18 -1.69 28.51
C LEU A 83 -1.29 -0.89 29.81
N ALA A 84 -1.23 0.44 29.72
CA ALA A 84 -1.65 1.27 30.84
C ALA A 84 -3.16 1.04 31.04
N ASP A 85 -3.53 0.42 32.15
CA ASP A 85 -4.92 0.37 32.64
C ASP A 85 -5.30 1.79 33.07
N ASP A 86 -5.78 2.61 32.13
CA ASP A 86 -6.45 3.88 32.41
C ASP A 86 -7.95 3.59 32.54
N PHE A 87 -8.38 3.30 33.78
CA PHE A 87 -9.77 3.25 34.25
C PHE A 87 -9.97 4.20 35.43
#